data_AF-A0A9E0U3S2-F1
#
_entry.id   AF-A0A9E0U3S2-F1
#
_cell.length_a   1.000
_cell.length_b   1.000
_cell.length_c   1.000
_cell.angle_alpha   90.00
_cell.angle_beta   90.00
_cell.angle_gamma   90.00
#
_symmetry.space_group_name_H-M   'P 1'
#
loop_
_entity.id
_entity.type
_entity.pdbx_description
1 polymer ?
#
loop_
_entity_poly.entity_id
_entity_poly.type
_entity_poly.pdbx_seq_one_letter_code
_entity_poly.pdbx_strand_id
1 'polypeptide(L)' 'MKYRPRIYYSESQKALMWKRWRKRNSLLQIAQLFDRNHSSIQRILAETGGIQPRPRCRAR' A
#
# COMPACT_ATOMS: atom_id res chain seq x y z
N MET A 1 2.33 11.37 24.88
CA MET A 1 2.87 10.87 23.59
C MET A 1 1.72 10.63 22.64
N LYS A 2 1.69 11.25 21.45
CA LYS A 2 0.62 11.05 20.45
C LYS A 2 0.98 9.89 19.53
N TYR A 3 0.35 8.73 19.73
CA TYR A 3 0.51 7.60 18.82
C TYR A 3 -0.26 7.87 17.54
N ARG A 4 0.37 7.67 16.39
CA ARG A 4 -0.34 7.71 15.11
C ARG A 4 -1.21 6.45 15.00
N PRO A 5 -2.53 6.58 14.72
CA PRO A 5 -3.40 5.43 14.58
C PRO A 5 -2.93 4.52 13.43
N ARG A 6 -3.06 3.21 13.62
CA ARG A 6 -2.76 2.22 12.58
C ARG A 6 -3.78 2.38 11.45
N ILE A 7 -3.28 2.56 10.23
CA ILE A 7 -4.12 2.65 9.04
C ILE A 7 -4.16 1.29 8.37
N TYR A 8 -5.38 0.84 8.06
CA TYR A 8 -5.62 -0.30 7.21
C TYR A 8 -5.87 0.22 5.80
N TYR A 9 -5.05 -0.23 4.84
CA TYR A 9 -5.27 0.09 3.45
C TYR A 9 -6.38 -0.78 2.89
N SER A 10 -7.33 -0.14 2.21
CA SER A 10 -8.34 -0.86 1.44
C SER A 10 -7.69 -1.60 0.26
N GLU A 11 -8.38 -2.60 -0.27
CA GLU A 11 -7.92 -3.32 -1.47
C GLU A 11 -7.75 -2.38 -2.68
N SER A 12 -8.62 -1.36 -2.80
CA SER A 12 -8.50 -0.32 -3.85
C SER A 12 -7.25 0.56 -3.67
N GLN A 13 -6.89 0.90 -2.43
CA GLN A 13 -5.66 1.65 -2.14
C GLN A 13 -4.42 0.82 -2.43
N LYS A 14 -4.41 -0.48 -2.07
CA LYS A 14 -3.31 -1.40 -2.41
C LYS A 14 -3.16 -1.57 -3.93
N ALA A 15 -4.27 -1.70 -4.66
CA ALA A 15 -4.26 -1.78 -6.12
C ALA A 15 -3.71 -0.48 -6.75
N LEU A 16 -4.04 0.69 -6.20
CA LEU A 16 -3.50 1.97 -6.66
C LEU A 16 -1.99 2.08 -6.40
N MET A 17 -1.52 1.67 -5.22
CA MET A 17 -0.09 1.59 -4.88
C MET A 17 0.65 0.69 -5.88
N TRP A 18 0.11 -0.50 -6.15
CA TRP A 18 0.71 -1.46 -7.07
C TRP A 18 0.74 -0.94 -8.51
N LYS A 19 -0.35 -0.31 -8.99
CA LYS A 19 -0.41 0.30 -10.33
C LYS A 19 0.65 1.38 -10.51
N ARG A 20 0.94 2.18 -9.48
CA ARG A 20 2.01 3.20 -9.50
C ARG A 20 3.41 2.58 -9.39
N TRP A 21 3.57 1.55 -8.57
CA TRP A 21 4.83 0.81 -8.48
C TRP A 21 5.19 0.16 -9.83
N ARG A 22 4.22 -0.45 -10.52
CA ARG A 22 4.41 -1.01 -11.88
C ARG A 22 4.79 0.04 -12.92
N LYS A 23 4.35 1.29 -12.73
CA LYS A 23 4.76 2.45 -13.55
C LYS A 23 6.18 2.95 -13.23
N ARG A 24 6.94 2.24 -12.39
CA ARG A 24 8.27 2.62 -11.90
C ARG A 24 8.28 3.90 -11.07
N ASN A 25 7.16 4.28 -10.45
CA ASN A 25 7.19 5.35 -9.46
C ASN A 25 7.97 4.89 -8.22
N SER A 26 8.85 5.75 -7.72
CA SER A 26 9.60 5.50 -6.48
C SER A 26 8.65 5.34 -5.29
N LEU A 27 9.02 4.46 -4.34
CA LEU A 27 8.22 4.22 -3.12
C LEU A 27 7.91 5.52 -2.37
N LEU A 28 8.86 6.48 -2.37
CA LEU A 28 8.69 7.82 -1.80
C LEU A 28 7.55 8.61 -2.46
N GLN A 29 7.49 8.66 -3.80
CA GLN A 29 6.41 9.36 -4.52
C GLN A 29 5.05 8.71 -4.23
N ILE A 30 5.00 7.37 -4.21
CA ILE A 30 3.76 6.67 -3.88
C ILE A 30 3.35 6.97 -2.43
N ALA A 31 4.30 7.04 -1.50
CA ALA A 31 4.04 7.33 -0.10
C ALA A 31 3.55 8.76 0.16
N GLN A 32 4.09 9.74 -0.57
CA GLN A 32 3.64 11.13 -0.53
C GLN A 32 2.16 11.27 -0.91
N LEU A 33 1.67 10.47 -1.87
CA LEU A 33 0.26 10.47 -2.27
C LEU A 33 -0.72 10.00 -1.19
N PHE A 34 -0.21 9.35 -0.14
CA PHE A 34 -1.00 8.90 1.02
C PHE A 34 -0.64 9.68 2.29
N ASP A 35 0.21 10.70 2.21
CA ASP A 35 0.75 11.45 3.35
C ASP A 35 1.45 10.54 4.38
N ARG A 36 2.22 9.54 3.91
CA ARG A 36 2.89 8.53 4.76
C ARG A 36 4.35 8.30 4.41
N ASN A 37 5.03 7.57 5.30
CA ASN A 37 6.36 7.03 5.06
C ASN A 37 6.30 5.81 4.12
N HIS A 38 7.33 5.68 3.28
CA HIS A 38 7.47 4.61 2.30
C HIS A 38 7.57 3.19 2.91
N SER A 39 7.93 3.08 4.19
CA SER A 39 8.06 1.80 4.91
C SER A 39 6.76 0.98 4.91
N SER A 40 5.59 1.64 4.98
CA SER A 40 4.30 0.93 4.92
C SER A 40 4.04 0.32 3.55
N ILE A 41 4.39 1.02 2.46
CA ILE A 41 4.21 0.56 1.08
C ILE A 41 5.18 -0.57 0.78
N GLN A 42 6.45 -0.41 1.20
CA GLN A 42 7.45 -1.45 1.08
C GLN A 42 6.99 -2.75 1.76
N ARG A 43 6.41 -2.65 2.96
CA ARG A 43 5.88 -3.82 3.66
C ARG A 43 4.74 -4.49 2.88
N ILE A 44 3.79 -3.73 2.35
CA ILE A 44 2.67 -4.26 1.55
C ILE A 44 3.20 -4.96 0.30
N LEU A 45 4.10 -4.32 -0.43
CA LEU A 45 4.70 -4.87 -1.65
C LEU A 45 5.52 -6.12 -1.36
N ALA A 46 6.30 -6.12 -0.27
CA ALA A 46 7.11 -7.25 0.18
C ALA A 46 6.24 -8.44 0.64
N GLU A 47 5.16 -8.20 1.39
CA GLU A 47 4.19 -9.24 1.79
C GLU A 47 3.56 -9.93 0.57
N THR A 48 3.35 -9.21 -0.53
CA THR A 48 2.83 -9.76 -1.79
C THR A 48 3.90 -10.20 -2.80
N GLY A 49 5.20 -10.03 -2.50
CA GLY A 49 6.28 -10.38 -3.43
C GLY A 49 6.25 -9.63 -4.76
N GLY A 50 5.64 -8.43 -4.81
CA GLY A 50 5.45 -7.69 -6.06
C GLY A 50 4.27 -8.16 -6.92
N ILE A 51 3.45 -9.09 -6.45
CA ILE A 51 2.19 -9.51 -7.11
C ILE A 51 1.04 -8.65 -6.59
N GLN A 52 0.06 -8.32 -7.45
CA GLN A 52 -1.11 -7.57 -6.99
C GLN A 52 -1.91 -8.40 -5.98
N PRO A 53 -2.18 -7.91 -4.74
CA PRO A 53 -2.98 -8.66 -3.78
C PRO A 53 -4.37 -8.92 -4.36
N ARG A 54 -4.83 -10.17 -4.26
CA ARG A 54 -6.18 -10.54 -4.68
C ARG A 54 -7.18 -9.90 -3.69
N PRO A 55 -8.26 -9.27 -4.18
CA PRO A 55 -9.24 -8.65 -3.30
C PRO A 55 -9.79 -9.69 -2.33
N ARG A 56 -9.71 -9.40 -1.02
CA ARG A 56 -10.28 -10.25 0.02
C ARG A 56 -11.81 -10.11 -0.02
N CYS A 57 -12.50 -11.11 -0.56
CA CYS A 57 -13.95 -11.23 -0.41
C CYS A 57 -14.24 -11.88 0.94
N ARG A 58 -14.89 -11.16 1.85
CA ARG A 58 -15.48 -11.79 3.04
C ARG A 58 -16.83 -12.36 2.61
N ALA A 59 -17.05 -13.66 2.83
CA ALA A 59 -18.40 -14.23 2.70
C ALA A 59 -19.32 -13.48 3.67
N ARG A 60 -20.50 -13.11 3.19
CA ARG A 60 -21.46 -12.27 3.91
C ARG A 60 -22.20 -13.09 4.96
#